data_AF-G4ZVL5-F1
#
_entry.id   AF-G4ZVL5-F1
#
_cell.length_a   1.000
_cell.length_b   1.000
_cell.length_c   1.000
_cell.angle_alpha   90.00
_cell.angle_beta   90.00
_cell.angle_gamma   90.00
#
_symmetry.space_group_name_H-M   'P 1'
#
loop_
_entity.id
_entity.type
_entity.pdbx_description
1 polymer ?
#
loop_
_entity_poly.entity_id
_entity_poly.type
_entity_poly.pdbx_seq_one_letter_code
_entity_poly.pdbx_strand_id
1 'polypeptide(L)'
;MAASQGLVQPHLPVPTHHRQQQTFTSFPLLRIHVTIKRKNANFHGQSEFDVFASPVVLTDGTSLRYDGYTTFVEDGTKFTYSLVGGASYLATKKDGANTETVQCLPSGALSYDSVLPALNDAVPIRSALIGDISVACASSNLFKSLYHDAIFAVCASGSSEFTATGLDLTLDVEYLQNPVNI
;
A
#
# COMPACT_ATOMS: atom_id res chain seq x y z
N MET A 1 -25.50 -65.15 -23.74
CA MET A 1 -25.00 -63.95 -24.45
C MET A 1 -25.91 -62.79 -24.09
N ALA A 2 -25.46 -61.94 -23.17
CA ALA A 2 -26.12 -60.68 -22.82
C ALA A 2 -25.10 -59.57 -23.09
N ALA A 3 -25.41 -58.68 -24.03
CA ALA A 3 -24.57 -57.53 -24.36
C ALA A 3 -25.00 -56.34 -23.49
N SER A 4 -24.12 -55.92 -22.58
CA SER A 4 -24.29 -54.71 -21.77
C SER A 4 -23.94 -53.50 -22.63
N GLN A 5 -24.94 -52.70 -22.99
CA GLN A 5 -24.75 -51.43 -23.69
C GLN A 5 -24.33 -50.36 -22.68
N GLY A 6 -23.14 -49.79 -22.88
CA GLY A 6 -22.61 -48.67 -22.11
C GLY A 6 -23.33 -47.36 -22.47
N LEU A 7 -23.77 -46.63 -21.45
CA LEU A 7 -24.38 -45.32 -21.58
C LEU A 7 -23.29 -44.29 -21.87
N VAL A 8 -23.30 -43.68 -23.07
CA VAL A 8 -22.41 -42.57 -23.43
C VAL A 8 -23.01 -41.28 -22.87
N GLN A 9 -22.32 -40.65 -21.92
CA GLN A 9 -22.66 -39.31 -21.43
C GLN A 9 -22.29 -38.25 -22.49
N PRO A 10 -23.17 -37.29 -22.82
CA PRO A 10 -22.82 -36.17 -23.68
C PRO A 10 -21.86 -35.22 -22.93
N HIS A 11 -20.69 -34.99 -23.52
CA HIS A 11 -19.74 -34.00 -23.04
C HIS A 11 -20.32 -32.60 -23.24
N LEU A 12 -20.68 -31.92 -22.15
CA LEU A 12 -20.97 -30.49 -22.16
C LEU A 12 -19.65 -29.73 -22.44
N PRO A 13 -19.67 -28.69 -23.30
CA PRO A 13 -18.49 -27.88 -23.53
C PRO A 13 -18.08 -27.20 -22.22
N VAL A 14 -16.85 -27.46 -21.78
CA VAL A 14 -16.22 -26.77 -20.66
C VAL A 14 -16.19 -25.28 -21.00
N PRO A 15 -16.75 -24.38 -20.17
CA PRO A 15 -16.58 -22.96 -20.39
C PRO A 15 -15.09 -22.66 -20.25
N THR A 16 -14.42 -22.37 -21.37
CA THR A 16 -13.15 -21.67 -21.35
C THR A 16 -13.42 -20.31 -20.75
N HIS A 17 -13.20 -20.18 -19.45
CA HIS A 17 -12.97 -18.89 -18.84
C HIS A 17 -11.75 -18.31 -19.53
N HIS A 18 -11.99 -17.45 -20.52
CA HIS A 18 -11.05 -16.44 -20.92
C HIS A 18 -10.80 -15.60 -19.67
N ARG A 19 -9.84 -16.05 -18.84
CA ARG A 19 -9.18 -15.22 -17.84
C ARG A 19 -8.59 -14.09 -18.64
N GLN A 20 -9.32 -12.98 -18.73
CA GLN A 20 -8.79 -11.73 -19.23
C GLN A 20 -7.48 -11.53 -18.47
N GLN A 21 -6.37 -11.64 -19.18
CA GLN A 21 -5.08 -11.20 -18.69
C GLN A 21 -5.24 -9.68 -18.56
N GLN A 22 -5.71 -9.24 -17.39
CA GLN A 22 -5.63 -7.84 -17.00
C GLN A 22 -4.14 -7.51 -17.04
N THR A 23 -3.76 -6.69 -18.02
CA THR A 23 -2.42 -6.15 -18.12
C THR A 23 -2.11 -5.42 -16.82
N PHE A 24 -1.03 -5.80 -16.15
CA PHE A 24 -0.57 -5.27 -14.86
C PHE A 24 -0.21 -3.76 -14.85
N THR A 25 -0.59 -3.03 -15.90
CA THR A 25 -0.41 -1.59 -16.08
C THR A 25 -1.46 -0.72 -15.38
N SER A 26 -2.28 -1.28 -14.48
CA SER A 26 -3.46 -0.58 -13.92
C SER A 26 -3.36 -0.11 -12.48
N PHE A 27 -2.27 -0.41 -11.77
CA PHE A 27 -2.13 0.02 -10.37
C PHE A 27 -1.49 1.41 -10.29
N PRO A 28 -2.09 2.36 -9.57
CA PRO A 28 -1.59 3.72 -9.51
C PRO A 28 -0.31 3.77 -8.68
N LEU A 29 0.54 4.75 -8.98
CA LEU A 29 1.54 5.18 -8.01
C LEU A 29 0.85 5.95 -6.90
N LEU A 30 1.41 5.91 -5.70
CA LEU A 30 0.83 6.55 -4.53
C LEU A 30 1.75 7.67 -4.05
N ARG A 31 1.15 8.80 -3.71
CA ARG A 31 1.72 9.73 -2.72
C ARG A 31 0.92 9.54 -1.44
N ILE A 32 1.62 9.23 -0.36
CA ILE A 32 1.05 9.02 0.96
C ILE A 32 1.59 10.12 1.85
N HIS A 33 0.75 11.10 2.16
CA HIS A 33 1.06 12.07 3.18
C HIS A 33 0.78 11.45 4.56
N VAL A 34 1.82 11.37 5.40
CA VAL A 34 1.76 10.76 6.72
C VAL A 34 1.74 11.84 7.78
N THR A 35 0.77 11.79 8.69
CA THR A 35 0.73 12.62 9.90
C THR A 35 0.74 11.73 11.14
N ILE A 36 1.82 11.80 11.93
CA ILE A 36 1.96 11.09 13.20
C ILE A 36 1.28 11.90 14.31
N LYS A 37 0.28 11.32 14.96
CA LYS A 37 -0.51 11.92 16.04
C LYS A 37 0.01 11.59 17.43
N ARG A 38 0.70 10.45 17.57
CA ARG A 38 1.25 10.02 18.85
C ARG A 38 2.31 11.01 19.34
N LYS A 39 2.10 11.57 20.53
CA LYS A 39 3.06 12.50 21.15
C LYS A 39 4.43 11.84 21.29
N ASN A 40 5.48 12.61 20.99
CA ASN A 40 6.88 12.18 21.04
C ASN A 40 7.25 11.02 20.10
N ALA A 41 6.37 10.62 19.18
CA ALA A 41 6.72 9.75 18.07
C ALA A 41 7.07 10.62 16.85
N ASN A 42 8.14 10.25 16.16
CA ASN A 42 8.55 10.87 14.91
C ASN A 42 9.25 9.82 14.05
N PHE A 43 9.32 10.09 12.76
CA PHE A 43 10.17 9.36 11.83
C PHE A 43 11.24 10.32 11.32
N HIS A 44 12.50 10.00 11.59
CA HIS A 44 13.63 10.89 11.30
C HIS A 44 13.43 12.33 11.85
N GLY A 45 12.91 12.44 13.09
CA GLY A 45 12.63 13.74 13.70
C GLY A 45 11.37 14.45 13.20
N GLN A 46 10.71 13.96 12.14
CA GLN A 46 9.52 14.57 11.56
C GLN A 46 8.23 13.87 11.99
N SER A 47 7.18 14.66 12.25
CA SER A 47 5.83 14.15 12.49
C SER A 47 4.98 14.12 11.21
N GLU A 48 5.40 14.84 10.17
CA GLU A 48 4.71 14.93 8.90
C GLU A 48 5.70 14.75 7.75
N PHE A 49 5.37 13.90 6.79
CA PHE A 49 6.22 13.62 5.62
C PHE A 49 5.45 12.88 4.53
N ASP A 50 6.01 12.89 3.33
CA ASP A 50 5.46 12.15 2.19
C ASP A 50 6.24 10.85 1.95
N VAL A 51 5.51 9.80 1.61
CA VAL A 51 6.05 8.55 1.06
C VAL A 51 5.55 8.42 -0.37
N PHE A 52 6.45 8.10 -1.29
CA PHE A 52 6.13 7.79 -2.68
C PHE A 52 6.26 6.28 -2.87
N ALA A 53 5.21 5.65 -3.39
CA ALA A 53 5.16 4.21 -3.55
C ALA A 53 4.74 3.81 -4.97
N SER A 54 5.41 2.80 -5.52
CA SER A 54 5.10 2.23 -6.83
C SER A 54 4.74 0.76 -6.72
N PRO A 55 3.77 0.30 -7.52
CA PRO A 55 3.37 -1.10 -7.54
C PRO A 55 4.46 -1.97 -8.18
N VAL A 56 4.73 -3.11 -7.56
CA VAL A 56 5.63 -4.16 -8.04
C VAL A 56 4.84 -5.46 -8.09
N VAL A 57 4.70 -6.00 -9.30
CA VAL A 57 4.06 -7.29 -9.52
C VAL A 57 5.03 -8.39 -9.13
N LEU A 58 4.61 -9.28 -8.24
CA LEU A 58 5.43 -10.40 -7.81
C LEU A 58 5.48 -11.50 -8.88
N THR A 59 6.42 -12.43 -8.72
CA THR A 59 6.71 -13.49 -9.70
C THR A 59 5.55 -14.45 -9.96
N ASP A 60 4.57 -14.52 -9.06
CA ASP A 60 3.35 -15.32 -9.25
C ASP A 60 2.38 -14.71 -10.28
N GLY A 61 2.62 -13.44 -10.68
CA GLY A 61 1.79 -12.72 -11.62
C GLY A 61 0.35 -12.57 -11.12
N THR A 62 0.14 -12.55 -9.81
CA THR A 62 -1.17 -12.32 -9.17
C THR A 62 -1.07 -11.50 -7.90
N SER A 63 0.10 -11.51 -7.25
CA SER A 63 0.35 -10.71 -6.05
C SER A 63 1.02 -9.40 -6.41
N LEU A 64 0.62 -8.37 -5.68
CA LEU A 64 1.09 -6.99 -5.84
C LEU A 64 1.68 -6.52 -4.51
N ARG A 65 2.84 -5.88 -4.58
CA ARG A 65 3.48 -5.20 -3.45
C ARG A 65 3.72 -3.74 -3.80
N TYR A 66 3.69 -2.84 -2.83
CA TYR A 66 4.26 -1.51 -3.01
C TYR A 66 5.69 -1.48 -2.50
N ASP A 67 6.60 -1.10 -3.39
CA ASP A 67 7.92 -0.60 -3.01
C ASP A 67 7.81 0.93 -2.92
N GLY A 68 8.66 1.58 -2.13
CA GLY A 68 8.51 3.02 -1.94
C GLY A 68 9.66 3.66 -1.18
N TYR A 69 9.67 4.99 -1.16
CA TYR A 69 10.70 5.76 -0.49
C TYR A 69 10.16 7.05 0.14
N THR A 70 10.91 7.56 1.10
CA THR A 70 10.75 8.91 1.65
C THR A 70 12.13 9.54 1.85
N THR A 71 12.20 10.86 1.76
CA THR A 71 13.47 11.60 1.81
C THR A 71 13.39 12.72 2.82
N PHE A 72 14.43 12.83 3.64
CA PHE A 72 14.65 13.93 4.58
C PHE A 72 15.93 14.66 4.23
N VAL A 73 15.96 15.96 4.51
CA VAL A 73 17.17 16.78 4.39
C VAL A 73 17.41 17.42 5.75
N GLU A 74 18.56 17.10 6.35
CA GLU A 74 19.01 17.64 7.64
C GLU A 74 20.47 18.08 7.48
N ASP A 75 20.78 19.32 7.84
CA ASP A 75 22.13 19.89 7.83
C ASP A 75 22.92 19.65 6.52
N GLY A 76 22.25 19.81 5.37
CA GLY A 76 22.84 19.59 4.04
C GLY A 76 23.16 18.12 3.75
N THR A 77 22.50 17.20 4.45
CA THR A 77 22.59 15.75 4.23
C THR A 77 21.22 15.20 3.90
N LYS A 78 21.14 14.50 2.77
CA LYS A 78 19.94 13.83 2.30
C LYS A 78 19.90 12.38 2.82
N PHE A 79 18.81 12.03 3.48
CA PHE A 79 18.53 10.69 3.99
C PHE A 79 17.33 10.10 3.23
N THR A 80 17.57 9.04 2.46
CA THR A 80 16.53 8.36 1.69
C THR A 80 16.26 7.00 2.31
N TYR A 81 15.06 6.82 2.85
CA TYR A 81 14.58 5.54 3.37
C TYR A 81 13.79 4.86 2.26
N SER A 82 14.15 3.63 1.89
CA SER A 82 13.47 2.91 0.81
C SER A 82 13.16 1.46 1.16
N LEU A 83 12.02 0.97 0.70
CA LEU A 83 11.66 -0.45 0.68
C LEU A 83 11.71 -0.90 -0.78
N VAL A 84 12.67 -1.74 -1.13
CA VAL A 84 12.86 -2.26 -2.49
C VAL A 84 13.03 -3.77 -2.42
N GLY A 85 12.24 -4.51 -3.19
CA GLY A 85 12.34 -5.97 -3.18
C GLY A 85 11.85 -6.61 -1.87
N GLY A 86 11.17 -5.86 -1.00
CA GLY A 86 10.85 -6.29 0.38
C GLY A 86 11.99 -6.10 1.39
N ALA A 87 13.11 -5.48 0.98
CA ALA A 87 14.22 -5.13 1.85
C ALA A 87 14.28 -3.62 2.10
N SER A 88 14.55 -3.22 3.34
CA SER A 88 14.61 -1.81 3.74
C SER A 88 16.06 -1.29 3.69
N TYR A 89 16.24 -0.08 3.18
CA TYR A 89 17.54 0.58 3.03
C TYR A 89 17.49 2.01 3.58
N LEU A 90 18.64 2.49 4.06
CA LEU A 90 18.91 3.90 4.27
C LEU A 90 20.09 4.30 3.38
N ALA A 91 19.84 5.25 2.49
CA ALA A 91 20.85 5.88 1.68
C ALA A 91 21.13 7.30 2.22
N THR A 92 22.41 7.65 2.35
CA THR A 92 22.85 8.94 2.90
C THR A 92 23.78 9.62 1.91
N LYS A 93 23.40 10.83 1.51
CA LYS A 93 24.17 11.64 0.56
C LYS A 93 24.35 13.06 1.10
N LYS A 94 25.59 13.44 1.37
CA LYS A 94 25.93 14.80 1.77
C LYS A 94 25.99 15.73 0.56
N ASP A 95 25.61 16.98 0.74
CA ASP A 95 25.71 18.00 -0.31
C ASP A 95 27.16 18.17 -0.77
N GLY A 96 27.34 18.22 -2.09
CA GLY A 96 28.67 18.27 -2.72
C GLY A 96 29.44 16.95 -2.72
N ALA A 97 28.92 15.88 -2.09
CA ALA A 97 29.53 14.56 -2.18
C ALA A 97 29.17 13.87 -3.51
N ASN A 98 30.18 13.26 -4.14
CA ASN A 98 30.01 12.48 -5.37
C ASN A 98 29.53 11.05 -5.11
N THR A 99 29.57 10.60 -3.85
CA THR A 99 29.22 9.24 -3.44
C THR A 99 28.10 9.27 -2.41
N GLU A 100 27.31 8.20 -2.41
CA GLU A 100 26.25 7.93 -1.44
C GLU A 100 26.61 6.66 -0.68
N THR A 101 26.33 6.64 0.62
CA THR A 101 26.46 5.44 1.45
C THR A 101 25.11 4.78 1.58
N VAL A 102 25.04 3.47 1.37
CA VAL A 102 23.80 2.68 1.49
C VAL A 102 24.00 1.62 2.56
N GLN A 103 23.05 1.51 3.48
CA GLN A 103 23.02 0.47 4.49
C GLN A 103 21.67 -0.23 4.52
N CYS A 104 21.70 -1.53 4.81
CA CYS A 104 20.49 -2.31 5.04
C CYS A 104 19.93 -1.97 6.43
N LEU A 105 18.62 -1.80 6.50
CA LEU A 105 17.90 -1.67 7.77
C LEU A 105 17.39 -3.04 8.21
N PRO A 106 17.14 -3.24 9.52
CA PRO A 106 16.48 -4.44 10.01
C PRO A 106 15.15 -4.68 9.29
N SER A 107 14.79 -5.96 9.10
CA SER A 107 13.50 -6.34 8.53
C SER A 107 12.35 -5.73 9.34
N GLY A 108 11.35 -5.17 8.65
CA GLY A 108 10.22 -4.49 9.27
C GLY A 108 10.50 -3.06 9.75
N ALA A 109 11.68 -2.50 9.46
CA ALA A 109 11.94 -1.07 9.71
C ALA A 109 11.02 -0.17 8.85
N LEU A 110 10.69 -0.62 7.65
CA LEU A 110 9.68 -0.04 6.76
C LEU A 110 8.72 -1.14 6.33
N SER A 111 7.41 -0.90 6.41
CA SER A 111 6.40 -1.95 6.20
C SER A 111 5.32 -1.58 5.18
N TYR A 112 5.69 -0.84 4.13
CA TYR A 112 4.74 -0.37 3.10
C TYR A 112 4.09 -1.48 2.27
N ASP A 113 4.68 -2.68 2.30
CA ASP A 113 4.26 -3.85 1.54
C ASP A 113 2.84 -4.34 1.90
N SER A 114 2.39 -4.09 3.13
CA SER A 114 1.09 -4.56 3.63
C SER A 114 -0.06 -3.57 3.43
N VAL A 115 0.18 -2.41 2.82
CA VAL A 115 -0.85 -1.36 2.61
C VAL A 115 -1.94 -1.85 1.64
N LEU A 116 -1.55 -2.49 0.54
CA LEU A 116 -2.51 -3.01 -0.46
C LEU A 116 -3.43 -4.09 0.07
N PRO A 117 -2.91 -5.16 0.70
CA PRO A 117 -3.76 -6.14 1.37
C PRO A 117 -4.76 -5.48 2.33
N ALA A 118 -4.30 -4.53 3.15
CA ALA A 118 -5.16 -3.83 4.11
C ALA A 118 -6.31 -3.06 3.43
N LEU A 119 -6.07 -2.45 2.26
CA LEU A 119 -7.09 -1.75 1.50
C LEU A 119 -8.07 -2.70 0.80
N ASN A 120 -7.57 -3.80 0.23
CA ASN A 120 -8.41 -4.80 -0.45
C ASN A 120 -9.33 -5.53 0.53
N ASP A 121 -8.88 -5.71 1.77
CA ASP A 121 -9.65 -6.36 2.83
C ASP A 121 -10.53 -5.38 3.63
N ALA A 122 -10.61 -4.10 3.20
CA ALA A 122 -11.40 -3.09 3.90
C ALA A 122 -12.91 -3.39 3.82
N VAL A 123 -13.59 -3.29 4.96
CA VAL A 123 -15.00 -3.64 5.11
C VAL A 123 -15.85 -2.37 5.32
N PRO A 124 -16.96 -2.17 4.59
CA PRO A 124 -17.81 -1.00 4.79
C PRO A 124 -18.46 -0.99 6.18
N ILE A 125 -18.51 0.18 6.81
CA ILE A 125 -19.11 0.39 8.14
C ILE A 125 -19.95 1.66 8.16
N ARG A 126 -20.89 1.75 9.11
CA ARG A 126 -21.79 2.92 9.22
C ARG A 126 -21.22 4.07 10.04
N SER A 127 -20.31 3.76 10.95
CA SER A 127 -19.71 4.72 11.88
C SER A 127 -18.39 4.17 12.41
N ALA A 128 -17.42 5.04 12.66
CA ALA A 128 -16.15 4.69 13.26
C ALA A 128 -15.84 5.60 14.45
N LEU A 129 -15.26 5.01 15.48
CA LEU A 129 -14.68 5.71 16.62
C LEU A 129 -13.21 5.31 16.70
N ILE A 130 -12.32 6.30 16.64
CA ILE A 130 -10.87 6.11 16.75
C ILE A 130 -10.42 6.83 18.02
N GLY A 131 -10.05 6.07 19.05
CA GLY A 131 -9.97 6.61 20.42
C GLY A 131 -11.34 7.11 20.86
N ASP A 132 -11.43 8.39 21.22
CA ASP A 132 -12.69 9.04 21.64
C ASP A 132 -13.27 9.96 20.54
N ILE A 133 -12.72 9.90 19.32
CA ILE A 133 -13.09 10.80 18.21
C ILE A 133 -13.92 10.04 17.18
N SER A 134 -15.12 10.54 16.90
CA SER A 134 -15.95 10.04 15.81
C SER A 134 -15.36 10.47 14.48
N VAL A 135 -15.17 9.50 13.56
CA VAL A 135 -14.74 9.78 12.19
C VAL A 135 -15.97 9.94 11.31
N ALA A 136 -16.09 11.10 10.65
CA ALA A 136 -17.18 11.41 9.73
C ALA A 136 -16.62 11.56 8.31
N CYS A 137 -17.13 10.75 7.36
CA CYS A 137 -16.80 10.89 5.95
C CYS A 137 -17.94 11.62 5.22
N ALA A 138 -17.61 12.54 4.31
CA ALA A 138 -18.60 13.36 3.59
C ALA A 138 -19.54 12.54 2.67
N SER A 139 -19.14 11.34 2.25
CA SER A 139 -19.75 10.58 1.17
C SER A 139 -20.41 9.26 1.61
N SER A 140 -20.57 9.00 2.91
CA SER A 140 -20.95 7.67 3.46
C SER A 140 -20.05 6.48 3.03
N ASN A 141 -18.93 6.76 2.34
CA ASN A 141 -17.92 5.79 1.94
C ASN A 141 -16.90 5.58 3.06
N LEU A 142 -17.39 5.08 4.19
CA LEU A 142 -16.58 4.77 5.35
C LEU A 142 -16.31 3.26 5.42
N PHE A 143 -15.03 2.91 5.56
CA PHE A 143 -14.57 1.54 5.67
C PHE A 143 -13.71 1.35 6.91
N LYS A 144 -13.67 0.11 7.40
CA LYS A 144 -12.71 -0.37 8.39
C LYS A 144 -11.62 -1.15 7.68
N SER A 145 -10.36 -0.85 7.97
CA SER A 145 -9.20 -1.61 7.52
C SER A 145 -8.34 -2.01 8.72
N LEU A 146 -7.58 -3.11 8.57
CA LEU A 146 -6.55 -3.52 9.53
C LEU A 146 -5.18 -3.49 8.84
N TYR A 147 -4.22 -2.86 9.48
CA TYR A 147 -2.85 -2.79 9.02
C TYR A 147 -1.90 -2.96 10.21
N HIS A 148 -1.10 -4.03 10.22
CA HIS A 148 -0.25 -4.43 11.37
C HIS A 148 -1.01 -4.36 12.71
N ASP A 149 -2.20 -4.97 12.76
CA ASP A 149 -3.10 -4.99 13.91
C ASP A 149 -3.69 -3.64 14.34
N ALA A 150 -3.27 -2.53 13.72
CA ALA A 150 -3.88 -1.22 13.91
C ALA A 150 -5.16 -1.09 13.08
N ILE A 151 -6.21 -0.59 13.72
CA ILE A 151 -7.50 -0.35 13.10
C ILE A 151 -7.50 1.06 12.48
N PHE A 152 -7.89 1.13 11.22
CA PHE A 152 -8.07 2.37 10.49
C PHE A 152 -9.52 2.55 10.07
N ALA A 153 -10.02 3.77 10.21
CA ALA A 153 -11.21 4.26 9.54
C ALA A 153 -10.79 4.91 8.20
N VAL A 154 -11.29 4.40 7.09
CA VAL A 154 -10.94 4.86 5.75
C VAL A 154 -12.11 5.61 5.14
N CYS A 155 -11.91 6.87 4.80
CA CYS A 155 -12.85 7.71 4.06
C CYS A 155 -12.41 7.81 2.60
N ALA A 156 -13.18 7.26 1.68
CA ALA A 156 -12.92 7.47 0.26
C ALA A 156 -13.45 8.84 -0.19
N SER A 157 -12.57 9.70 -0.70
CA SER A 157 -12.84 11.04 -1.22
C SER A 157 -12.76 11.03 -2.75
N GLY A 158 -13.89 10.76 -3.40
CA GLY A 158 -13.93 10.70 -4.87
C GLY A 158 -13.24 9.45 -5.42
N SER A 159 -12.63 9.57 -6.62
CA SER A 159 -12.05 8.43 -7.37
C SER A 159 -10.54 8.30 -7.25
N SER A 160 -9.84 9.33 -6.77
CA SER A 160 -8.38 9.44 -6.82
C SER A 160 -7.70 9.60 -5.46
N GLU A 161 -8.48 9.62 -4.37
CA GLU A 161 -7.96 9.91 -3.05
C GLU A 161 -8.75 9.19 -1.96
N PHE A 162 -8.08 8.89 -0.85
CA PHE A 162 -8.73 8.52 0.39
C PHE A 162 -7.90 8.94 1.59
N THR A 163 -8.57 9.11 2.73
CA THR A 163 -7.93 9.34 4.03
C THR A 163 -8.10 8.11 4.91
N ALA A 164 -7.03 7.58 5.49
CA ALA A 164 -7.05 6.53 6.49
C ALA A 164 -6.65 7.10 7.86
N THR A 165 -7.58 7.07 8.82
CA THR A 165 -7.39 7.60 10.17
C THR A 165 -7.27 6.45 11.17
N GLY A 166 -6.10 6.31 11.80
CA GLY A 166 -5.84 5.38 12.91
C GLY A 166 -5.63 6.13 14.22
N LEU A 167 -5.33 5.43 15.32
CA LEU A 167 -5.10 6.11 16.61
C LEU A 167 -3.81 6.94 16.59
N ASP A 168 -2.72 6.35 16.07
CA ASP A 168 -1.38 6.93 16.14
C ASP A 168 -1.03 7.78 14.94
N LEU A 169 -1.72 7.62 13.81
CA LEU A 169 -1.40 8.33 12.57
C LEU A 169 -2.63 8.53 11.68
N THR A 170 -2.53 9.48 10.77
CA THR A 170 -3.46 9.71 9.65
C THR A 170 -2.66 9.63 8.36
N LEU A 171 -3.25 9.02 7.33
CA LEU A 171 -2.68 8.91 5.99
C LEU A 171 -3.64 9.57 5.00
N ASP A 172 -3.14 10.52 4.22
CA ASP A 172 -3.86 11.05 3.06
C ASP A 172 -3.18 10.51 1.80
N VAL A 173 -3.93 9.72 1.03
CA VAL A 173 -3.39 8.93 -0.09
C VAL A 173 -3.93 9.45 -1.39
N GLU A 174 -3.03 9.86 -2.28
CA GLU A 174 -3.32 10.33 -3.63
C GLU A 174 -2.83 9.31 -4.67
N TYR A 175 -3.70 8.97 -5.62
CA TYR A 175 -3.34 8.17 -6.80
C TYR A 175 -2.70 9.05 -7.87
N LEU A 176 -1.40 8.88 -8.10
CA LEU A 176 -0.63 9.60 -9.09
C LEU A 176 -0.80 8.98 -10.48
N GLN A 177 -0.94 9.82 -11.51
CA GLN A 177 -1.09 9.38 -12.91
C GLN A 177 0.24 9.18 -13.64
N ASN A 178 1.35 9.74 -13.13
CA ASN A 178 2.67 9.68 -13.76
C ASN A 178 3.65 8.84 -12.92
N PRO A 179 4.59 8.10 -13.56
CA PRO A 179 5.61 7.33 -12.85
C PRO A 179 6.55 8.21 -12.01
N VAL A 180 6.85 7.76 -10.79
CA VAL A 180 7.91 8.26 -9.92
C VAL A 180 9.07 7.28 -10.07
N ASN A 181 10.25 7.80 -10.38
CA ASN A 181 11.45 6.99 -10.48
C ASN A 181 11.92 6.64 -9.06
N ILE A 182 11.96 5.35 -8.74
CA ILE A 182 12.46 4.82 -7.45
C ILE A 182 13.91 4.40 -7.63
#